data_AF-A0A673JFH2-F1
#
_entry.id   AF-A0A673JFH2-F1
#
_cell.length_a   1.000
_cell.length_b   1.000
_cell.length_c   1.000
_cell.angle_alpha   90.00
_cell.angle_beta   90.00
_cell.angle_gamma   90.00
#
_symmetry.space_group_name_H-M   'P 1'
#
loop_
_entity.id
_entity.type
_entity.pdbx_description
1 polymer ?
#
loop_
_entity_poly.entity_id
_entity_poly.type
_entity_poly.pdbx_seq_one_letter_code
_entity_poly.pdbx_strand_id
1 'polypeptide(L)'
;LALFSMDCATIPLVLLCSLASFTPIMGCFCDHYPWSLWSYCTKTCNSGTQTRTRAVRYDEHWNKNNCFQLCQTHETRACNVEACTINCQLTEFGPWSECSPCAKKSVSKFEMHLSTSGSIVKAAEKCITSVQGGRAEYTAALAWERRGVLPNSTTYQNWIKSTIDNPTVIDFELLPLVNLVRGFSCALTRRRHLHRALEEYQTEFDSCKCAPCPNNARPALSGTECICICQTGTYGPNCEKRARDYTAVDGHWSCWSSWSTCDATLKKHRSRTCSNPAPQRGGRPCQGPEKQVEECTISIFQTQNVCINDDDFETEGSRESQLPPGASGCPKPHPPANSHLRINKRQYDYGDHEEFVCFTGFELDGYQLIHCLQDGTWEKPKGRCIKKVCAKPTVPDGMTIYPDKMEFQVGSDIMLACIESGMSPSGRQYYTCGKSLVWEPSIPQDIHCKIDKPFVPDSSCKLGEMHDGTKCVCMSKERCRYECDTAIMISLCAFCADRCHGDRLYFMNNGLCKTDAGSLDWAKFRANVSEQSSVQEPCGLDTCYEWETCSVSKTCECKIPRECSKDGKQMYCLKIVRTQSTRSLNLCFMAAMKCSKMEFELLHEGPCASS
;
A
#
# COMPACT_ATOMS: atom_id res chain seq x y z
N LEU A 1 -4.52 -39.55 34.52
CA LEU A 1 -4.43 -40.87 33.89
C LEU A 1 -4.41 -40.67 32.38
N ALA A 2 -3.29 -41.04 31.73
CA ALA A 2 -2.99 -41.08 30.28
C ALA A 2 -3.11 -39.71 29.53
N LEU A 3 -2.08 -39.03 29.00
CA LEU A 3 -0.81 -39.39 28.34
C LEU A 3 -0.96 -40.35 27.16
N PHE A 4 -0.78 -39.85 25.93
CA PHE A 4 0.02 -40.33 24.76
C PHE A 4 -0.37 -39.42 23.56
N SER A 5 0.50 -38.52 23.07
CA SER A 5 1.59 -38.72 22.10
C SER A 5 1.09 -38.80 20.64
N MET A 6 1.58 -37.92 19.75
CA MET A 6 2.44 -38.32 18.62
C MET A 6 2.93 -37.13 17.78
N ASP A 7 4.07 -37.38 17.16
CA ASP A 7 5.15 -36.49 16.77
C ASP A 7 5.03 -35.74 15.43
N CYS A 8 5.89 -34.73 15.40
CA CYS A 8 6.43 -33.95 14.30
C CYS A 8 7.24 -34.81 13.30
N ALA A 9 7.07 -34.57 11.99
CA ALA A 9 8.13 -34.28 11.02
C ALA A 9 7.72 -34.67 9.58
N THR A 10 7.61 -33.66 8.71
CA THR A 10 8.22 -33.52 7.36
C THR A 10 7.32 -32.71 6.42
N ILE A 11 7.74 -31.47 6.19
CA ILE A 11 7.44 -30.64 5.02
C ILE A 11 8.13 -31.31 3.82
N PRO A 12 7.61 -31.18 2.58
CA PRO A 12 8.33 -30.30 1.67
C PRO A 12 7.45 -29.44 0.77
N LEU A 13 7.91 -28.19 0.62
CA LEU A 13 8.02 -27.42 -0.62
C LEU A 13 6.88 -27.53 -1.64
N VAL A 14 6.13 -26.43 -1.79
CA VAL A 14 5.85 -25.69 -3.04
C VAL A 14 4.73 -24.70 -2.69
N LEU A 15 4.85 -23.44 -3.14
CA LEU A 15 4.02 -22.26 -2.83
C LEU A 15 4.57 -21.29 -1.78
N LEU A 16 5.89 -21.31 -1.62
CA LEU A 16 6.65 -20.08 -1.87
C LEU A 16 6.51 -19.72 -3.36
N CYS A 17 5.67 -18.73 -3.69
CA CYS A 17 5.75 -17.81 -4.85
C CYS A 17 4.35 -17.38 -5.35
N SER A 18 3.69 -16.47 -4.63
CA SER A 18 2.83 -15.41 -5.20
C SER A 18 1.98 -14.77 -4.09
N LEU A 19 2.56 -13.82 -3.35
CA LEU A 19 1.90 -12.60 -2.86
C LEU A 19 2.97 -11.75 -2.14
N ALA A 20 4.05 -11.46 -2.88
CA ALA A 20 4.82 -10.25 -2.64
C ALA A 20 4.09 -9.12 -3.36
N SER A 21 3.33 -8.31 -2.62
CA SER A 21 3.13 -6.86 -2.81
C SER A 21 1.83 -6.34 -2.19
N PHE A 22 1.67 -6.46 -0.88
CA PHE A 22 1.09 -5.41 -0.04
C PHE A 22 1.67 -5.61 1.36
N THR A 23 2.80 -4.98 1.62
CA THR A 23 3.35 -4.89 2.97
C THR A 23 2.39 -4.02 3.78
N PRO A 24 1.72 -4.53 4.83
CA PRO A 24 1.22 -3.64 5.85
C PRO A 24 2.48 -2.98 6.41
N ILE A 25 2.61 -1.66 6.27
CA ILE A 25 3.62 -0.93 7.02
C ILE A 25 3.11 -0.95 8.46
N MET A 26 3.29 -2.09 9.15
CA MET A 26 3.23 -2.13 10.59
C MET A 26 4.45 -1.38 11.05
N GLY A 27 4.25 -0.11 11.40
CA GLY A 27 5.29 0.69 12.05
C GLY A 27 5.83 -0.06 13.25
N CYS A 28 7.14 0.05 13.50
CA CYS A 28 7.72 -0.57 14.67
C CYS A 28 7.07 -0.01 15.95
N PHE A 29 6.50 -0.88 16.78
CA PHE A 29 5.90 -0.50 18.07
C PHE A 29 6.79 -0.97 19.22
N CYS A 30 7.57 -0.05 19.76
CA CYS A 30 8.65 -0.37 20.69
C CYS A 30 8.18 -0.88 22.06
N ASP A 31 6.92 -0.67 22.45
CA ASP A 31 6.39 -1.16 23.73
C ASP A 31 6.15 -2.67 23.75
N HIS A 32 6.26 -3.32 22.58
CA HIS A 32 6.38 -4.77 22.48
C HIS A 32 7.60 -5.33 23.24
N TYR A 33 8.65 -4.52 23.44
CA TYR A 33 9.82 -4.89 24.22
C TYR A 33 9.84 -4.12 25.55
N PRO A 34 9.63 -4.80 26.69
CA PRO A 34 9.57 -4.14 27.98
C PRO A 34 10.95 -3.61 28.40
N TRP A 35 10.92 -2.50 29.14
CA TRP A 35 12.11 -1.94 29.77
C TRP A 35 12.52 -2.77 30.99
N SER A 36 13.83 -2.88 31.22
CA SER A 36 14.36 -3.34 32.50
C SER A 36 14.15 -2.31 33.61
N LEU A 37 14.31 -2.74 34.87
CA LEU A 37 14.35 -1.84 36.01
C LEU A 37 15.52 -0.85 35.85
N TRP A 38 15.33 0.37 36.36
CA TRP A 38 16.40 1.36 36.40
C TRP A 38 17.59 0.84 37.23
N SER A 39 18.79 1.12 36.75
CA SER A 39 20.02 0.86 37.50
C SER A 39 20.04 1.66 38.81
N TYR A 40 20.95 1.32 39.71
CA TYR A 40 21.30 2.20 40.82
C TYR A 40 21.86 3.53 40.30
N CYS A 41 21.62 4.61 41.04
CA CYS A 41 22.10 5.94 40.68
C CYS A 41 23.61 5.99 40.84
N THR A 42 24.32 6.49 39.82
CA THR A 42 25.79 6.55 39.81
C THR A 42 26.37 7.42 40.93
N LYS A 43 25.59 8.35 41.46
CA LYS A 43 25.97 9.20 42.60
C LYS A 43 24.84 9.24 43.61
N THR A 44 25.19 9.26 44.89
CA THR A 44 24.21 9.40 45.98
C THR A 44 23.65 10.82 46.10
N CYS A 45 24.35 11.83 45.56
CA CYS A 45 23.96 13.24 45.52
C CYS A 45 24.85 14.01 44.51
N ASN A 46 24.56 15.29 44.22
CA ASN A 46 25.20 16.09 43.16
C ASN A 46 25.00 15.53 41.74
N SER A 47 23.75 15.21 41.39
CA SER A 47 23.28 14.82 40.06
C SER A 47 24.01 13.60 39.48
N GLY A 48 23.56 12.42 39.90
CA GLY A 48 23.91 11.14 39.27
C GLY A 48 23.05 10.85 38.03
N THR A 49 23.33 9.72 37.41
CA THR A 49 22.61 9.19 36.26
C THR A 49 22.21 7.74 36.51
N GLN A 50 21.00 7.38 36.12
CA GLN A 50 20.53 5.99 36.05
C GLN A 50 20.26 5.65 34.61
N THR A 51 20.57 4.41 34.24
CA THR A 51 20.29 3.86 32.92
C THR A 51 19.36 2.67 33.04
N ARG A 52 18.52 2.47 32.02
CA ARG A 52 17.79 1.22 31.82
C ARG A 52 17.88 0.82 30.37
N THR A 53 17.80 -0.47 30.12
CA THR A 53 17.87 -1.04 28.78
C THR A 53 16.59 -1.78 28.46
N ARG A 54 16.19 -1.75 27.19
CA ARG A 54 15.02 -2.45 26.71
C ARG A 54 15.40 -3.90 26.40
N ALA A 55 14.61 -4.86 26.87
CA ALA A 55 14.87 -6.28 26.65
C ALA A 55 14.47 -6.70 25.23
N VAL A 56 15.22 -6.21 24.25
CA VAL A 56 14.97 -6.46 22.83
C VAL A 56 15.27 -7.91 22.48
N ARG A 57 14.30 -8.58 21.85
CA ARG A 57 14.52 -9.85 21.16
C ARG A 57 14.62 -9.56 19.67
N TYR A 58 15.69 -10.02 19.02
CA TYR A 58 15.90 -9.89 17.58
C TYR A 58 15.01 -10.86 16.79
N ASP A 59 13.70 -10.77 17.02
CA ASP A 59 12.69 -11.57 16.35
C ASP A 59 12.35 -11.02 14.96
N GLU A 60 11.49 -11.72 14.23
CA GLU A 60 11.05 -11.31 12.90
C GLU A 60 10.44 -9.90 12.89
N HIS A 61 9.80 -9.48 13.98
CA HIS A 61 9.22 -8.14 14.11
C HIS A 61 10.31 -7.06 14.19
N TRP A 62 11.34 -7.27 15.01
CA TRP A 62 12.46 -6.33 15.17
C TRP A 62 13.17 -6.04 13.83
N ASN A 63 13.41 -7.09 13.05
CA ASN A 63 14.17 -7.00 11.80
C ASN A 63 13.32 -6.51 10.61
N LYS A 64 12.06 -6.96 10.47
CA LYS A 64 11.20 -6.58 9.34
C LYS A 64 10.66 -5.15 9.43
N ASN A 65 10.43 -4.63 10.65
CA ASN A 65 9.84 -3.29 10.85
C ASN A 65 10.89 -2.20 11.13
N ASN A 66 12.17 -2.51 10.89
CA ASN A 66 13.30 -1.59 11.05
C ASN A 66 13.39 -0.94 12.44
N CYS A 67 13.06 -1.72 13.48
CA CYS A 67 12.99 -1.25 14.87
C CYS A 67 14.34 -0.78 15.42
N PHE A 68 15.46 -1.21 14.83
CA PHE A 68 16.80 -0.77 15.26
C PHE A 68 17.01 0.74 15.07
N GLN A 69 16.34 1.34 14.07
CA GLN A 69 16.44 2.76 13.75
C GLN A 69 15.39 3.62 14.47
N LEU A 70 14.27 3.00 14.87
CA LEU A 70 13.09 3.70 15.39
C LEU A 70 12.90 3.53 16.91
N CYS A 71 13.42 2.46 17.51
CA CYS A 71 13.29 2.18 18.93
C CYS A 71 14.55 2.53 19.70
N GLN A 72 14.36 3.36 20.73
CA GLN A 72 15.41 3.58 21.72
C GLN A 72 15.61 2.32 22.56
N THR A 73 16.85 1.82 22.58
CA THR A 73 17.25 0.58 23.29
C THR A 73 17.84 0.83 24.67
N HIS A 74 18.28 2.06 24.93
CA HIS A 74 18.85 2.50 26.18
C HIS A 74 18.32 3.90 26.52
N GLU A 75 17.89 4.07 27.76
CA GLU A 75 17.38 5.33 28.26
C GLU A 75 18.20 5.75 29.47
N THR A 76 18.54 7.04 29.54
CA THR A 76 19.31 7.61 30.64
C THR A 76 18.54 8.76 31.24
N ARG A 77 18.47 8.84 32.57
CA ARG A 77 17.86 9.96 33.28
C ARG A 77 18.74 10.44 34.43
N ALA A 78 18.59 11.72 34.78
CA ALA A 78 19.21 12.28 35.97
C ALA A 78 18.52 11.77 37.24
N CYS A 79 19.30 11.52 38.28
CA CYS A 79 18.85 11.08 39.60
C CYS A 79 19.69 11.78 40.68
N ASN A 80 19.15 11.92 41.89
CA ASN A 80 19.83 12.56 43.02
C ASN A 80 20.39 13.96 42.65
N VAL A 81 19.56 14.79 42.02
CA VAL A 81 19.88 16.16 41.58
C VAL A 81 20.11 17.14 42.72
N GLU A 82 19.79 16.75 43.95
CA GLU A 82 20.03 17.56 45.14
C GLU A 82 21.53 17.64 45.46
N ALA A 83 21.93 18.80 45.99
CA ALA A 83 23.29 19.01 46.46
C ALA A 83 23.57 18.08 47.64
N CYS A 84 24.72 17.40 47.66
CA CYS A 84 25.12 16.60 48.81
C CYS A 84 25.13 17.47 50.07
N THR A 85 24.50 17.00 51.15
CA THR A 85 24.65 17.62 52.47
C THR A 85 26.13 17.64 52.84
N ILE A 86 26.71 18.82 52.96
CA ILE A 86 28.07 18.98 53.48
C ILE A 86 28.00 18.65 54.96
N ASN A 87 28.27 17.40 55.31
CA ASN A 87 28.55 17.03 56.69
C ASN A 87 29.94 17.55 57.04
N CYS A 88 30.01 18.83 57.42
CA CYS A 88 31.16 19.35 58.15
C CYS A 88 31.16 18.65 59.51
N GLN A 89 31.97 17.59 59.66
CA GLN A 89 32.38 17.18 60.98
C GLN A 89 33.24 18.30 61.54
N LEU A 90 32.70 19.02 62.53
CA LEU A 90 33.48 19.94 63.34
C LEU A 90 34.57 19.12 64.03
N THR A 91 35.83 19.35 63.66
CA THR A 91 36.98 18.90 64.44
C THR A 91 37.10 19.75 65.71
N GLU A 92 37.84 19.28 66.71
CA GLU A 92 38.17 20.11 67.87
C GLU A 92 38.82 21.44 67.44
N PHE A 93 38.51 22.51 68.18
CA PHE A 93 39.00 23.86 67.88
C PHE A 93 40.54 23.89 67.90
N GLY A 94 41.15 24.38 66.83
CA GLY A 94 42.57 24.74 66.84
C GLY A 94 42.83 25.97 67.72
N PRO A 95 44.08 26.22 68.15
CA PRO A 95 44.43 27.42 68.89
C PRO A 95 44.13 28.69 68.07
N TRP A 96 43.71 29.75 68.77
CA TRP A 96 43.31 31.03 68.17
C TRP A 96 44.41 31.61 67.27
N SER A 97 44.03 32.05 66.07
CA SER A 97 44.89 32.89 65.22
C SER A 97 44.62 34.36 65.51
N GLU A 98 45.65 35.19 65.36
CA GLU A 98 45.47 36.64 65.45
C GLU A 98 44.62 37.17 64.30
N CYS A 99 43.74 38.13 64.62
CA CYS A 99 42.84 38.75 63.66
C CYS A 99 43.61 39.45 62.53
N SER A 100 43.17 39.25 61.28
CA SER A 100 43.74 39.94 60.12
C SER A 100 43.48 41.46 60.18
N PRO A 101 44.42 42.31 59.71
CA PRO A 101 44.43 43.74 60.03
C PRO A 101 43.37 44.61 59.32
N CYS A 102 42.50 44.03 58.49
CA CYS A 102 41.60 44.78 57.61
C CYS A 102 40.26 45.23 58.23
N ALA A 103 40.00 44.99 59.52
CA ALA A 103 38.79 45.47 60.20
C ALA A 103 39.00 46.75 61.04
N LYS A 104 40.05 47.54 60.76
CA LYS A 104 40.27 48.85 61.40
C LYS A 104 39.68 50.01 60.58
N LYS A 105 38.35 50.06 60.40
CA LYS A 105 37.64 51.35 60.21
C LYS A 105 36.28 51.34 60.92
N SER A 106 36.21 52.16 61.96
CA SER A 106 35.05 52.63 62.73
C SER A 106 34.08 51.56 63.25
N VAL A 107 34.45 50.90 64.34
CA VAL A 107 33.45 50.46 65.33
C VAL A 107 33.36 51.56 66.37
N SER A 108 32.37 52.44 66.26
CA SER A 108 31.84 53.10 67.44
C SER A 108 31.37 51.99 68.39
N LYS A 109 31.91 52.00 69.61
CA LYS A 109 31.65 51.03 70.67
C LYS A 109 30.14 50.93 70.93
N PHE A 110 29.45 50.00 70.25
CA PHE A 110 28.14 49.54 70.69
C PHE A 110 28.41 48.44 71.72
N GLU A 111 28.37 48.81 73.00
CA GLU A 111 28.16 47.85 74.07
C GLU A 111 26.82 47.17 73.82
N MET A 112 26.87 45.94 73.31
CA MET A 112 25.72 45.05 73.30
C MET A 112 25.54 44.59 74.75
N HIS A 113 24.66 45.27 75.50
CA HIS A 113 24.13 44.74 76.75
C HIS A 113 23.38 43.44 76.42
N LEU A 114 24.08 42.30 76.40
CA LEU A 114 23.44 40.98 76.33
C LEU A 114 22.70 40.76 77.66
N SER A 115 21.43 41.12 77.70
CA SER A 115 20.54 40.85 78.84
C SER A 115 20.04 39.40 78.88
N THR A 116 20.75 38.46 78.25
CA THR A 116 20.33 37.07 78.12
C THR A 116 21.50 36.16 78.39
N SER A 117 21.33 35.26 79.37
CA SER A 117 22.24 34.26 79.92
C SER A 117 22.97 33.38 78.87
N GLY A 118 23.83 33.94 78.03
CA GLY A 118 24.68 33.23 77.05
C GLY A 118 23.96 32.44 75.94
N SER A 119 22.62 32.53 75.81
CA SER A 119 21.85 31.74 74.84
C SER A 119 21.50 32.57 73.59
N ILE A 120 21.95 32.11 72.43
CA ILE A 120 21.68 32.72 71.10
C ILE A 120 20.18 32.65 70.76
N VAL A 121 19.48 31.57 71.14
CA VAL A 121 18.04 31.40 70.89
C VAL A 121 17.23 32.47 71.62
N LYS A 122 17.61 32.80 72.86
CA LYS A 122 16.96 33.88 73.64
C LYS A 122 17.21 35.28 73.07
N ALA A 123 18.17 35.43 72.16
CA ALA A 123 18.44 36.69 71.48
C ALA A 123 17.49 36.93 70.29
N ALA A 124 16.78 35.90 69.80
CA ALA A 124 15.73 36.06 68.79
C ALA A 124 14.47 36.73 69.38
N GLU A 125 13.68 37.40 68.55
CA GLU A 125 12.40 38.01 68.99
C GLU A 125 11.30 36.95 69.16
N LYS A 126 11.24 35.99 68.22
CA LYS A 126 10.34 34.84 68.20
C LYS A 126 10.87 33.75 67.26
N CYS A 127 10.38 32.54 67.44
CA CYS A 127 10.59 31.39 66.57
C CYS A 127 9.22 30.92 66.06
N ILE A 128 8.99 31.03 64.74
CA ILE A 128 7.78 30.53 64.09
C ILE A 128 7.99 29.06 63.76
N THR A 129 7.06 28.20 64.14
CA THR A 129 7.11 26.77 63.83
C THR A 129 6.58 26.51 62.42
N SER A 130 7.44 26.03 61.53
CA SER A 130 7.06 25.44 60.24
C SER A 130 7.01 23.91 60.28
N VAL A 131 6.99 23.34 61.49
CA VAL A 131 7.00 21.90 61.74
C VAL A 131 5.68 21.29 61.24
N GLN A 132 5.78 20.24 60.44
CA GLN A 132 4.63 19.54 59.87
C GLN A 132 4.45 18.20 60.58
N GLY A 133 3.20 17.84 60.89
CA GLY A 133 2.86 16.56 61.52
C GLY A 133 2.89 16.58 63.04
N GLY A 134 2.28 15.56 63.62
CA GLY A 134 2.00 15.52 65.06
C GLY A 134 0.75 16.31 65.42
N ARG A 135 0.37 16.26 66.69
CA ARG A 135 -0.79 17.03 67.15
C ARG A 135 -0.43 18.51 67.28
N ALA A 136 -1.37 19.37 66.86
CA ALA A 136 -1.20 20.82 66.87
C ALA A 136 -0.80 21.38 68.25
N GLU A 137 -1.27 20.75 69.34
CA GLU A 137 -0.90 21.11 70.73
C GLU A 137 0.60 21.03 71.00
N TYR A 138 1.26 19.93 70.58
CA TYR A 138 2.69 19.74 70.78
C TYR A 138 3.52 20.54 69.78
N THR A 139 3.02 20.70 68.56
CA THR A 139 3.66 21.52 67.52
C THR A 139 3.66 23.00 67.90
N ALA A 140 2.55 23.53 68.41
CA ALA A 140 2.47 24.91 68.91
C ALA A 140 3.36 25.12 70.14
N ALA A 141 3.50 24.11 71.00
CA ALA A 141 4.40 24.16 72.16
C ALA A 141 5.89 24.20 71.80
N LEU A 142 6.26 23.87 70.55
CA LEU A 142 7.63 24.04 70.03
C LEU A 142 7.91 25.49 69.56
N ALA A 143 6.87 26.31 69.39
CA ALA A 143 7.03 27.72 69.09
C ALA A 143 7.54 28.48 70.32
N TRP A 144 8.36 29.50 70.10
CA TRP A 144 8.95 30.27 71.18
C TRP A 144 8.83 31.77 70.92
N GLU A 145 8.58 32.54 71.97
CA GLU A 145 8.56 34.00 71.94
C GLU A 145 9.37 34.55 73.12
N ARG A 146 9.88 35.77 73.01
CA ARG A 146 10.79 36.38 74.02
C ARG A 146 10.28 36.40 75.47
N ARG A 147 8.95 36.34 75.69
CA ARG A 147 8.31 36.25 77.02
C ARG A 147 7.77 34.85 77.36
N GLY A 148 7.92 33.89 76.46
CA GLY A 148 7.47 32.51 76.59
C GLY A 148 8.51 31.58 77.20
N VAL A 149 8.05 30.42 77.66
CA VAL A 149 8.90 29.35 78.16
C VAL A 149 9.60 28.68 76.99
N LEU A 150 10.91 28.45 77.10
CA LEU A 150 11.66 27.71 76.09
C LEU A 150 11.17 26.26 76.02
N PRO A 151 10.94 25.70 74.81
CA PRO A 151 10.57 24.30 74.66
C PRO A 151 11.65 23.40 75.26
N ASN A 152 11.23 22.51 76.15
CA ASN A 152 12.12 21.55 76.80
C ASN A 152 12.25 20.26 75.98
N SER A 153 13.25 19.44 76.30
CA SER A 153 13.48 18.14 75.63
C SER A 153 12.24 17.22 75.68
N THR A 154 11.45 17.29 76.77
CA THR A 154 10.21 16.51 76.89
C THR A 154 9.11 16.97 75.94
N THR A 155 8.98 18.27 75.66
CA THR A 155 8.03 18.79 74.65
C THR A 155 8.38 18.28 73.26
N TYR A 156 9.67 18.26 72.92
CA TYR A 156 10.16 17.69 71.66
C TYR A 156 9.90 16.17 71.56
N GLN A 157 10.17 15.42 72.63
CA GLN A 157 9.90 13.98 72.68
C GLN A 157 8.40 13.66 72.60
N ASN A 158 7.56 14.46 73.24
CA ASN A 158 6.10 14.32 73.16
C ASN A 158 5.59 14.64 71.75
N TRP A 159 6.14 15.65 71.08
CA TRP A 159 5.84 15.93 69.68
C TRP A 159 6.24 14.75 68.78
N ILE A 160 7.47 14.22 68.87
CA ILE A 160 7.92 13.05 68.09
C ILE A 160 7.00 11.84 68.31
N LYS A 161 6.60 11.57 69.56
CA LYS A 161 5.66 10.48 69.82
C LYS A 161 4.32 10.75 69.13
N SER A 162 3.85 12.00 69.14
CA SER A 162 2.61 12.38 68.48
C SER A 162 2.66 12.27 66.95
N THR A 163 3.84 12.37 66.32
CA THR A 163 3.97 12.21 64.85
C THR A 163 3.78 10.77 64.39
N ILE A 164 3.95 9.79 65.29
CA ILE A 164 3.67 8.37 64.97
C ILE A 164 2.16 8.16 64.83
N ASP A 165 1.39 8.70 65.76
CA ASP A 165 -0.07 8.56 65.78
C ASP A 165 -0.77 9.53 64.80
N ASN A 166 -0.13 10.66 64.49
CA ASN A 166 -0.63 11.71 63.60
C ASN A 166 0.43 12.09 62.56
N PRO A 167 0.80 11.16 61.65
CA PRO A 167 1.79 11.44 60.62
C PRO A 167 1.23 12.41 59.58
N THR A 168 2.12 13.09 58.87
CA THR A 168 1.79 13.91 57.70
C THR A 168 2.74 13.57 56.56
N VAL A 169 2.30 13.82 55.33
CA VAL A 169 3.15 13.70 54.15
C VAL A 169 4.05 14.94 54.08
N ILE A 170 5.37 14.73 54.12
CA ILE A 170 6.39 15.79 54.07
C ILE A 170 7.05 15.88 52.69
N ASP A 171 7.43 14.74 52.14
CA ASP A 171 8.10 14.63 50.84
C ASP A 171 7.19 13.85 49.89
N PHE A 172 6.75 14.50 48.83
CA PHE A 172 5.82 13.93 47.86
C PHE A 172 6.01 14.50 46.46
N GLU A 173 5.67 13.68 45.47
CA GLU A 173 5.60 14.08 44.07
C GLU A 173 4.14 14.31 43.68
N LEU A 174 3.89 15.37 42.90
CA LEU A 174 2.55 15.75 42.48
C LEU A 174 2.27 15.29 41.05
N LEU A 175 1.09 14.70 40.85
CA LEU A 175 0.52 14.43 39.54
C LEU A 175 -0.77 15.22 39.35
N PRO A 176 -1.14 15.58 38.11
CA PRO A 176 -2.38 16.30 37.84
C PRO A 176 -3.61 15.51 38.33
N LEU A 177 -4.44 16.14 39.14
CA LEU A 177 -5.69 15.55 39.65
C LEU A 177 -6.61 15.05 38.52
N VAL A 178 -6.54 15.72 37.38
CA VAL A 178 -7.29 15.41 36.16
C VAL A 178 -7.05 13.98 35.66
N ASN A 179 -5.90 13.38 35.96
CA ASN A 179 -5.58 12.01 35.57
C ASN A 179 -6.45 10.95 36.27
N LEU A 180 -7.03 11.28 37.43
CA LEU A 180 -7.90 10.40 38.20
C LEU A 180 -9.33 10.31 37.62
N VAL A 181 -9.69 11.19 36.69
CA VAL A 181 -11.01 11.24 36.05
C VAL A 181 -11.09 10.10 35.00
N ARG A 182 -11.30 8.86 35.45
CA ARG A 182 -11.37 7.62 34.66
C ARG A 182 -12.43 6.68 35.23
N GLY A 183 -12.99 5.80 34.39
CA GLY A 183 -13.85 4.69 34.85
C GLY A 183 -15.27 5.08 35.29
N PHE A 184 -15.78 6.23 34.85
CA PHE A 184 -17.16 6.66 35.06
C PHE A 184 -17.73 7.35 33.82
N SER A 185 -19.04 7.60 33.81
CA SER A 185 -19.70 8.15 32.63
C SER A 185 -19.18 9.53 32.21
N CYS A 186 -18.96 9.68 30.90
CA CYS A 186 -18.37 10.84 30.26
C CYS A 186 -16.96 11.18 30.79
N ALA A 187 -16.17 10.19 31.25
CA ALA A 187 -14.86 10.43 31.86
C ALA A 187 -13.94 11.30 30.97
N LEU A 188 -13.85 11.01 29.67
CA LEU A 188 -13.02 11.78 28.75
C LEU A 188 -13.53 13.23 28.59
N THR A 189 -14.85 13.40 28.45
CA THR A 189 -15.48 14.71 28.37
C THR A 189 -15.22 15.53 29.64
N ARG A 190 -15.41 14.96 30.84
CA ARG A 190 -15.17 15.63 32.11
C ARG A 190 -13.69 15.97 32.31
N ARG A 191 -12.78 15.11 31.85
CA ARG A 191 -11.32 15.36 31.90
C ARG A 191 -10.97 16.62 31.13
N ARG A 192 -11.51 16.78 29.91
CA ARG A 192 -11.31 17.98 29.08
C ARG A 192 -11.86 19.24 29.75
N HIS A 193 -13.06 19.17 30.32
CA HIS A 193 -13.63 20.30 31.06
C HIS A 193 -12.79 20.68 32.28
N LEU A 194 -12.31 19.69 33.02
CA LEU A 194 -11.49 19.92 34.21
C LEU A 194 -10.13 20.53 33.86
N HIS A 195 -9.50 20.13 32.75
CA HIS A 195 -8.29 20.78 32.24
C HIS A 195 -8.53 22.28 31.98
N ARG A 196 -9.62 22.63 31.30
CA ARG A 196 -9.98 24.03 31.04
C ARG A 196 -10.26 24.81 32.33
N ALA A 197 -11.06 24.23 33.23
CA ALA A 197 -11.37 24.87 34.51
C ALA A 197 -10.13 25.08 35.38
N LEU A 198 -9.17 24.14 35.36
CA LEU A 198 -7.92 24.25 36.10
C LEU A 198 -6.99 25.31 35.52
N GLU A 199 -6.98 25.48 34.19
CA GLU A 199 -6.27 26.59 33.54
C GLU A 199 -6.87 27.94 33.96
N GLU A 200 -8.21 28.08 33.91
CA GLU A 200 -8.91 29.28 34.36
C GLU A 200 -8.63 29.57 35.85
N TYR A 201 -8.69 28.56 36.71
CA TYR A 201 -8.35 28.67 38.13
C TYR A 201 -6.90 29.16 38.36
N GLN A 202 -5.92 28.60 37.65
CA GLN A 202 -4.52 29.04 37.78
C GLN A 202 -4.34 30.50 37.37
N THR A 203 -5.03 30.96 36.32
CA THR A 203 -5.00 32.38 35.94
C THR A 203 -5.69 33.28 36.96
N GLU A 204 -6.65 32.74 37.73
CA GLU A 204 -7.35 33.50 38.75
C GLU A 204 -6.44 33.82 39.95
N PHE A 205 -5.66 32.83 40.38
CA PHE A 205 -4.82 32.90 41.57
C PHE A 205 -3.34 33.20 41.30
N ASP A 206 -2.99 33.62 40.07
CA ASP A 206 -1.63 34.04 39.74
C ASP A 206 -1.25 35.34 40.48
N SER A 207 -0.06 35.34 41.09
CA SER A 207 0.49 36.50 41.80
C SER A 207 0.79 37.69 40.87
N CYS A 208 0.77 37.50 39.54
CA CYS A 208 0.92 38.58 38.55
C CYS A 208 -0.11 39.71 38.71
N LYS A 209 -1.27 39.42 39.32
CA LYS A 209 -2.36 40.38 39.55
C LYS A 209 -2.03 41.38 40.65
N CYS A 210 -1.06 41.06 41.50
CA CYS A 210 -0.60 41.94 42.54
C CYS A 210 0.25 43.07 41.97
N ALA A 211 0.12 44.25 42.61
CA ALA A 211 1.03 45.36 42.37
C ALA A 211 2.46 45.00 42.78
N PRO A 212 3.49 45.62 42.17
CA PRO A 212 4.87 45.30 42.48
C PRO A 212 5.24 45.83 43.86
N CYS A 213 5.95 45.01 44.64
CA CYS A 213 6.38 45.41 45.97
C CYS A 213 7.69 46.22 45.92
N PRO A 214 7.90 47.15 46.87
CA PRO A 214 9.17 47.85 47.05
C PRO A 214 10.38 46.91 47.22
N ASN A 215 11.58 47.38 46.85
CA ASN A 215 12.87 46.74 47.12
C ASN A 215 12.93 45.23 46.72
N ASN A 216 12.51 44.91 45.49
CA ASN A 216 12.37 43.56 44.88
C ASN A 216 11.72 42.51 45.76
N ALA A 217 10.85 42.94 46.69
CA ALA A 217 10.00 42.01 47.40
C ALA A 217 9.08 41.29 46.42
N ARG A 218 8.85 40.01 46.67
CA ARG A 218 8.01 39.17 45.81
C ARG A 218 6.55 39.30 46.25
N PRO A 219 5.63 39.75 45.39
CA PRO A 219 4.22 39.70 45.71
C PRO A 219 3.74 38.24 45.72
N ALA A 220 2.92 37.88 46.71
CA ALA A 220 2.25 36.60 46.81
C ALA A 220 0.76 36.84 47.12
N LEU A 221 -0.11 36.17 46.37
CA LEU A 221 -1.55 36.24 46.62
C LEU A 221 -1.93 35.24 47.73
N SER A 222 -2.52 35.73 48.81
CA SER A 222 -3.05 34.93 49.91
C SER A 222 -4.55 35.17 50.03
N GLY A 223 -5.35 34.25 49.47
CA GLY A 223 -6.79 34.43 49.36
C GLY A 223 -7.12 35.56 48.39
N THR A 224 -7.54 36.71 48.91
CA THR A 224 -7.88 37.91 48.12
C THR A 224 -6.90 39.07 48.34
N GLU A 225 -5.91 38.91 49.22
CA GLU A 225 -4.94 39.94 49.57
C GLU A 225 -3.57 39.65 48.97
N CYS A 226 -2.90 40.71 48.52
CA CYS A 226 -1.52 40.65 48.06
C CYS A 226 -0.57 40.96 49.21
N ILE A 227 0.29 40.00 49.56
CA ILE A 227 1.29 40.11 50.62
C ILE A 227 2.67 40.22 49.98
N CYS A 228 3.50 41.14 50.47
CA CYS A 228 4.87 41.31 50.00
C CYS A 228 5.84 40.45 50.82
N ILE A 229 6.52 39.52 50.16
CA ILE A 229 7.57 38.69 50.76
C ILE A 229 8.92 39.42 50.57
N CYS A 230 9.46 39.93 51.67
CA CYS A 230 10.66 40.76 51.66
C CYS A 230 11.93 39.99 51.30
N GLN A 231 12.83 40.66 50.58
CA GLN A 231 14.18 40.15 50.32
C GLN A 231 15.07 40.33 51.54
N THR A 232 16.18 39.59 51.58
CA THR A 232 17.18 39.72 52.64
C THR A 232 17.68 41.18 52.76
N GLY A 233 17.59 41.75 53.97
CA GLY A 233 17.98 43.14 54.24
C GLY A 233 16.87 44.19 54.04
N THR A 234 15.63 43.77 53.73
CA THR A 234 14.44 44.63 53.64
C THR A 234 13.38 44.23 54.66
N TYR A 235 12.61 45.19 55.16
CA TYR A 235 11.61 44.98 56.22
C TYR A 235 10.55 46.09 56.24
N GLY A 236 9.54 45.94 57.11
CA GLY A 236 8.33 46.75 57.11
C GLY A 236 7.13 45.99 56.54
N PRO A 237 5.89 46.45 56.77
CA PRO A 237 4.68 45.77 56.30
C PRO A 237 4.67 45.50 54.80
N ASN A 238 5.30 46.36 53.99
CA ASN A 238 5.39 46.21 52.53
C ASN A 238 6.85 46.17 52.05
N CYS A 239 7.79 45.81 52.92
CA CYS A 239 9.22 45.75 52.62
C CYS A 239 9.83 47.11 52.19
N GLU A 240 9.25 48.21 52.66
CA GLU A 240 9.63 49.56 52.26
C GLU A 240 10.95 50.03 52.88
N LYS A 241 11.31 49.50 54.05
CA LYS A 241 12.55 49.83 54.77
C LYS A 241 13.66 48.91 54.31
N ARG A 242 14.88 49.46 54.20
CA ARG A 242 16.04 48.74 53.64
C ARG A 242 17.33 49.09 54.35
N ALA A 243 18.29 48.15 54.30
CA ALA A 243 19.68 48.44 54.59
C ALA A 243 20.28 49.39 53.53
N ARG A 244 21.35 50.12 53.88
CA ARG A 244 21.87 51.25 53.08
C ARG A 244 22.37 50.90 51.67
N ASP A 245 22.57 49.61 51.37
CA ASP A 245 23.22 49.13 50.13
C ASP A 245 22.25 48.64 49.03
N TYR A 246 20.94 48.88 49.17
CA TYR A 246 19.92 48.33 48.25
C TYR A 246 19.47 49.34 47.17
N THR A 247 19.79 49.08 45.90
CA THR A 247 19.57 50.06 44.80
C THR A 247 18.94 49.54 43.50
N ALA A 248 18.99 48.24 43.17
CA ALA A 248 18.50 47.70 41.90
C ALA A 248 17.01 47.28 41.95
N VAL A 249 16.27 47.43 40.84
CA VAL A 249 14.89 46.93 40.71
C VAL A 249 14.82 45.83 39.66
N ASP A 250 14.53 44.60 40.08
CA ASP A 250 14.43 43.44 39.18
C ASP A 250 13.10 43.45 38.41
N GLY A 251 13.14 43.00 37.16
CA GLY A 251 11.99 42.94 36.28
C GLY A 251 11.13 41.71 36.57
N HIS A 252 9.80 41.91 36.63
CA HIS A 252 8.83 40.82 36.70
C HIS A 252 7.73 40.97 35.65
N TRP A 253 7.18 39.81 35.26
CA TRP A 253 6.19 39.70 34.21
C TRP A 253 4.85 40.31 34.64
N SER A 254 4.19 41.01 33.71
CA SER A 254 2.76 41.28 33.79
C SER A 254 1.97 39.98 33.77
N CYS A 255 0.67 40.05 34.10
CA CYS A 255 -0.23 38.96 33.78
C CYS A 255 -0.23 38.66 32.28
N TRP A 256 -0.46 37.39 31.98
CA TRP A 256 -0.76 36.95 30.62
C TRP A 256 -2.02 37.63 30.10
N SER A 257 -2.02 37.99 28.82
CA SER A 257 -3.23 38.32 28.10
C SER A 257 -4.19 37.13 28.06
N SER A 258 -5.48 37.40 27.83
CA SER A 258 -6.41 36.34 27.42
C SER A 258 -5.88 35.62 26.17
N TRP A 259 -6.17 34.33 26.07
CA TRP A 259 -5.87 33.56 24.86
C TRP A 259 -6.63 34.14 23.65
N SER A 260 -5.97 34.17 22.50
CA SER A 260 -6.61 34.45 21.22
C SER A 260 -7.65 33.38 20.89
N THR A 261 -8.53 33.69 19.94
CA THR A 261 -9.28 32.66 19.24
C THR A 261 -8.33 31.67 18.56
N CYS A 262 -8.79 30.45 18.35
CA CYS A 262 -8.00 29.42 17.66
C CYS A 262 -7.80 29.82 16.19
N ASP A 263 -6.55 29.94 15.76
CA ASP A 263 -6.20 30.31 14.40
C ASP A 263 -6.40 29.16 13.42
N ALA A 264 -6.33 29.45 12.12
CA ALA A 264 -6.45 28.45 11.04
C ALA A 264 -5.42 27.31 11.14
N THR A 265 -4.31 27.52 11.86
CA THR A 265 -3.28 26.50 12.11
C THR A 265 -3.53 25.67 13.38
N LEU A 266 -4.73 25.77 13.99
CA LEU A 266 -5.11 25.10 15.24
C LEU A 266 -4.20 25.50 16.42
N LYS A 267 -3.83 26.78 16.47
CA LYS A 267 -3.00 27.36 17.52
C LYS A 267 -3.67 28.57 18.15
N LYS A 268 -3.56 28.68 19.47
CA LYS A 268 -3.96 29.85 20.25
C LYS A 268 -2.71 30.53 20.80
N HIS A 269 -2.78 31.85 20.93
CA HIS A 269 -1.64 32.69 21.29
C HIS A 269 -1.97 33.55 22.51
N ARG A 270 -0.99 33.77 23.38
CA ARG A 270 -1.05 34.79 24.45
C ARG A 270 0.29 35.44 24.67
N SER A 271 0.29 36.66 25.21
CA SER A 271 1.49 37.45 25.44
C SER A 271 1.47 38.12 26.82
N ARG A 272 2.66 38.43 27.33
CA ARG A 272 2.86 39.20 28.57
C ARG A 272 4.05 40.13 28.39
N THR A 273 4.14 41.20 29.16
CA THR A 273 5.23 42.18 29.06
C THR A 273 6.01 42.27 30.36
N CYS A 274 7.31 42.53 30.29
CA CYS A 274 8.18 42.66 31.47
C CYS A 274 8.00 44.05 32.10
N SER A 275 6.85 44.29 32.73
CA SER A 275 6.43 45.62 33.18
C SER A 275 5.92 45.67 34.62
N ASN A 276 5.83 44.55 35.34
CA ASN A 276 5.24 44.50 36.69
C ASN A 276 6.21 43.96 37.76
N PRO A 277 7.31 44.65 38.10
CA PRO A 277 7.76 45.95 37.57
C PRO A 277 8.74 45.77 36.40
N ALA A 278 9.00 46.85 35.65
CA ALA A 278 10.07 46.87 34.65
C ALA A 278 11.45 46.93 35.35
N PRO A 279 12.50 46.28 34.82
CA PRO A 279 13.82 46.33 35.40
C PRO A 279 14.41 47.74 35.36
N GLN A 280 14.94 48.23 36.49
CA GLN A 280 15.55 49.56 36.60
C GLN A 280 16.90 49.49 37.32
N ARG A 281 17.77 50.49 37.04
CA ARG A 281 19.08 50.66 37.71
C ARG A 281 19.94 49.40 37.70
N GLY A 282 19.95 48.69 36.57
CA GLY A 282 20.75 47.47 36.39
C GLY A 282 20.15 46.20 37.01
N GLY A 283 18.87 46.20 37.40
CA GLY A 283 18.17 45.00 37.85
C GLY A 283 17.98 43.95 36.75
N ARG A 284 17.74 42.71 37.17
CA ARG A 284 17.67 41.54 36.30
C ARG A 284 16.44 41.60 35.38
N PRO A 285 16.56 41.20 34.10
CA PRO A 285 15.40 41.08 33.22
C PRO A 285 14.50 39.91 33.63
N CYS A 286 13.22 39.97 33.23
CA CYS A 286 12.28 38.89 33.45
C CYS A 286 12.76 37.58 32.80
N GLN A 287 12.68 36.47 33.53
CA GLN A 287 13.05 35.15 33.00
C GLN A 287 11.84 34.43 32.41
N GLY A 288 12.01 33.83 31.22
CA GLY A 288 10.98 33.05 30.52
C GLY A 288 10.47 33.73 29.24
N PRO A 289 9.49 33.11 28.56
CA PRO A 289 8.99 33.60 27.28
C PRO A 289 8.01 34.77 27.43
N GLU A 290 8.06 35.72 26.50
CA GLU A 290 7.10 36.83 26.36
C GLU A 290 5.80 36.40 25.66
N LYS A 291 5.91 35.42 24.76
CA LYS A 291 4.80 34.87 23.97
C LYS A 291 4.69 33.37 24.19
N GLN A 292 3.47 32.88 24.30
CA GLN A 292 3.18 31.46 24.41
C GLN A 292 2.21 31.04 23.31
N VAL A 293 2.46 29.85 22.77
CA VAL A 293 1.65 29.23 21.72
C VAL A 293 1.26 27.84 22.22
N GLU A 294 -0.02 27.53 22.11
CA GLU A 294 -0.57 26.22 22.44
C GLU A 294 -1.46 25.73 21.31
N GLU A 295 -1.51 24.42 21.15
CA GLU A 295 -2.45 23.78 20.25
C GLU A 295 -3.87 23.92 20.81
N CYS A 296 -4.83 24.15 19.92
CA CYS A 296 -6.23 24.24 20.25
C CYS A 296 -7.07 23.39 19.30
N THR A 297 -8.25 23.00 19.77
CA THR A 297 -9.20 22.24 18.97
C THR A 297 -10.40 23.13 18.66
N ILE A 298 -10.88 23.10 17.41
CA ILE A 298 -12.13 23.74 17.00
C ILE A 298 -13.22 22.67 16.91
N SER A 299 -14.38 22.94 17.50
CA SER A 299 -15.56 22.07 17.31
C SER A 299 -16.29 22.52 16.05
N ILE A 300 -16.23 21.70 15.01
CA ILE A 300 -16.93 21.95 13.73
C ILE A 300 -18.39 21.44 13.72
N PHE A 301 -18.74 20.58 14.67
CA PHE A 301 -20.11 20.06 14.81
C PHE A 301 -20.90 20.93 15.79
N GLN A 302 -22.19 21.16 15.48
CA GLN A 302 -23.13 21.86 16.36
C GLN A 302 -23.09 21.25 17.76
N THR A 303 -23.19 22.11 18.78
CA THR A 303 -23.10 21.81 20.20
C THR A 303 -24.14 20.78 20.66
N GLN A 304 -23.92 19.51 20.37
CA GLN A 304 -24.41 18.43 21.20
C GLN A 304 -23.38 18.22 22.31
N ASN A 305 -23.84 18.21 23.56
CA ASN A 305 -23.03 17.82 24.70
C ASN A 305 -22.66 16.34 24.56
N VAL A 306 -21.58 16.06 23.84
CA VAL A 306 -21.14 14.68 23.60
C VAL A 306 -20.51 14.13 24.89
N CYS A 307 -21.14 13.09 25.42
CA CYS A 307 -20.60 12.28 26.51
C CYS A 307 -19.75 11.16 25.92
N ILE A 308 -18.43 11.24 26.06
CA ILE A 308 -17.49 10.23 25.55
C ILE A 308 -16.83 9.54 26.74
N ASN A 309 -16.84 8.20 26.73
CA ASN A 309 -16.19 7.37 27.74
C ASN A 309 -14.78 6.97 27.28
N ASP A 310 -13.97 6.41 28.19
CA ASP A 310 -12.62 5.96 27.83
C ASP A 310 -12.64 4.68 26.93
N ASP A 311 -13.77 3.96 26.87
CA ASP A 311 -13.90 2.63 26.24
C ASP A 311 -14.56 2.61 24.84
N ASP A 312 -14.81 3.76 24.21
CA ASP A 312 -15.47 3.81 22.88
C ASP A 312 -14.58 3.34 21.70
N PHE A 313 -13.43 2.72 21.98
CA PHE A 313 -12.46 2.25 20.99
C PHE A 313 -12.27 0.72 21.05
N GLU A 314 -13.30 -0.05 20.72
CA GLU A 314 -13.06 -1.41 20.24
C GLU A 314 -12.68 -1.36 18.75
N THR A 315 -11.43 -1.71 18.44
CA THR A 315 -10.97 -1.92 17.06
C THR A 315 -11.83 -2.96 16.36
N GLU A 316 -12.39 -2.61 15.20
CA GLU A 316 -13.28 -3.44 14.36
C GLU A 316 -12.65 -4.73 13.78
N GLY A 317 -11.53 -5.21 14.32
CA GLY A 317 -10.72 -6.25 13.69
C GLY A 317 -10.79 -7.66 14.29
N SER A 318 -11.20 -7.85 15.54
CA SER A 318 -10.88 -9.10 16.26
C SER A 318 -12.04 -10.06 16.53
N ARG A 319 -13.30 -9.70 16.25
CA ARG A 319 -14.48 -10.54 16.58
C ARG A 319 -15.65 -10.52 15.58
N GLU A 320 -15.46 -10.10 14.32
CA GLU A 320 -16.58 -9.95 13.37
C GLU A 320 -17.35 -11.25 13.05
N SER A 321 -16.78 -12.43 13.31
CA SER A 321 -17.45 -13.72 13.10
C SER A 321 -18.12 -14.30 14.36
N GLN A 322 -18.05 -13.61 15.49
CA GLN A 322 -18.65 -14.07 16.76
C GLN A 322 -19.71 -13.07 17.20
N LEU A 323 -20.95 -13.55 17.34
CA LEU A 323 -22.04 -12.77 17.92
C LEU A 323 -21.70 -12.40 19.38
N PRO A 324 -22.00 -11.17 19.82
CA PRO A 324 -21.81 -10.79 21.22
C PRO A 324 -22.66 -11.69 22.15
N PRO A 325 -22.23 -11.90 23.41
CA PRO A 325 -22.95 -12.78 24.34
C PRO A 325 -24.42 -12.34 24.52
N GLY A 326 -25.36 -13.22 24.19
CA GLY A 326 -26.81 -12.96 24.28
C GLY A 326 -27.48 -12.47 22.97
N ALA A 327 -26.73 -12.33 21.88
CA ALA A 327 -27.29 -12.00 20.57
C ALA A 327 -27.82 -13.25 19.84
N SER A 328 -29.04 -13.14 19.29
CA SER A 328 -29.69 -14.16 18.44
C SER A 328 -29.56 -13.82 16.95
N GLY A 329 -29.58 -14.81 16.07
CA GLY A 329 -29.44 -14.62 14.62
C GLY A 329 -28.17 -15.26 14.07
N CYS A 330 -27.71 -14.78 12.91
CA CYS A 330 -26.47 -15.25 12.27
C CYS A 330 -25.36 -14.20 12.37
N PRO A 331 -24.10 -14.61 12.60
CA PRO A 331 -22.93 -13.73 12.46
C PRO A 331 -22.72 -13.33 11.00
N LYS A 332 -21.84 -12.37 10.75
CA LYS A 332 -21.41 -12.01 9.39
C LYS A 332 -20.98 -13.23 8.56
N PRO A 333 -21.58 -13.49 7.38
CA PRO A 333 -21.21 -14.62 6.55
C PRO A 333 -19.82 -14.42 5.93
N HIS A 334 -19.16 -15.52 5.55
CA HIS A 334 -17.97 -15.44 4.71
C HIS A 334 -18.39 -15.31 3.24
N PRO A 335 -17.97 -14.25 2.52
CA PRO A 335 -18.30 -14.10 1.11
C PRO A 335 -17.65 -15.22 0.28
N PRO A 336 -18.31 -15.71 -0.78
CA PRO A 336 -17.69 -16.58 -1.77
C PRO A 336 -16.40 -15.99 -2.37
N ALA A 337 -15.50 -16.84 -2.87
CA ALA A 337 -14.27 -16.38 -3.49
C ALA A 337 -14.52 -15.38 -4.63
N ASN A 338 -13.69 -14.35 -4.70
CA ASN A 338 -13.79 -13.25 -5.66
C ASN A 338 -15.10 -12.43 -5.57
N SER A 339 -15.69 -12.34 -4.38
CA SER A 339 -16.88 -11.55 -4.10
C SER A 339 -16.77 -10.76 -2.79
N HIS A 340 -17.66 -9.79 -2.61
CA HIS A 340 -17.87 -9.07 -1.36
C HIS A 340 -19.35 -9.05 -0.98
N LEU A 341 -19.65 -8.88 0.31
CA LEU A 341 -21.02 -8.71 0.79
C LEU A 341 -21.48 -7.27 0.53
N ARG A 342 -22.74 -7.09 0.12
CA ARG A 342 -23.29 -5.78 -0.26
C ARG A 342 -23.61 -4.90 0.95
N ILE A 343 -24.25 -5.46 1.98
CA ILE A 343 -24.66 -4.71 3.19
C ILE A 343 -23.63 -4.90 4.30
N ASN A 344 -23.03 -6.09 4.40
CA ASN A 344 -21.90 -6.37 5.29
C ASN A 344 -22.19 -6.02 6.78
N LYS A 345 -23.38 -6.39 7.27
CA LYS A 345 -23.74 -6.25 8.69
C LYS A 345 -22.92 -7.22 9.56
N ARG A 346 -22.78 -6.88 10.85
CA ARG A 346 -22.17 -7.77 11.87
C ARG A 346 -23.12 -8.88 12.33
N GLN A 347 -24.42 -8.59 12.36
CA GLN A 347 -25.47 -9.49 12.82
C GLN A 347 -26.66 -9.40 11.86
N TYR A 348 -27.26 -10.55 11.60
CA TYR A 348 -28.44 -10.71 10.75
C TYR A 348 -29.53 -11.45 11.51
N ASP A 349 -30.78 -11.01 11.31
CA ASP A 349 -31.94 -11.65 11.93
C ASP A 349 -32.27 -12.96 11.21
N TYR A 350 -32.98 -13.86 11.89
CA TYR A 350 -33.41 -15.12 11.26
C TYR A 350 -34.34 -14.83 10.06
N GLY A 351 -34.01 -15.40 8.90
CA GLY A 351 -34.71 -15.13 7.65
C GLY A 351 -34.19 -13.94 6.85
N ASP A 352 -33.25 -13.15 7.40
CA ASP A 352 -32.52 -12.15 6.61
C ASP A 352 -31.74 -12.82 5.47
N HIS A 353 -31.48 -12.04 4.43
CA HIS A 353 -30.64 -12.44 3.31
C HIS A 353 -29.54 -11.42 3.08
N GLU A 354 -28.39 -11.91 2.61
CA GLU A 354 -27.27 -11.09 2.17
C GLU A 354 -26.97 -11.39 0.70
N GLU A 355 -26.66 -10.35 -0.06
CA GLU A 355 -26.28 -10.44 -1.47
C GLU A 355 -24.77 -10.35 -1.58
N PHE A 356 -24.14 -11.36 -2.18
CA PHE A 356 -22.72 -11.25 -2.53
C PHE A 356 -22.57 -10.76 -3.97
N VAL A 357 -21.64 -9.82 -4.16
CA VAL A 357 -21.37 -9.15 -5.44
C VAL A 357 -19.95 -9.50 -5.88
N CYS A 358 -19.82 -9.94 -7.13
CA CYS A 358 -18.53 -10.30 -7.71
C CYS A 358 -17.60 -9.08 -7.83
N PHE A 359 -16.31 -9.29 -7.64
CA PHE A 359 -15.32 -8.26 -7.92
C PHE A 359 -15.27 -7.92 -9.40
N THR A 360 -14.75 -6.72 -9.69
CA THR A 360 -14.53 -6.27 -11.06
C THR A 360 -13.72 -7.29 -11.86
N GLY A 361 -14.22 -7.69 -13.04
CA GLY A 361 -13.61 -8.71 -13.89
C GLY A 361 -14.12 -10.14 -13.66
N PHE A 362 -15.01 -10.35 -12.68
CA PHE A 362 -15.72 -11.60 -12.46
C PHE A 362 -17.21 -11.40 -12.72
N GLU A 363 -17.84 -12.42 -13.31
CA GLU A 363 -19.27 -12.47 -13.55
C GLU A 363 -19.93 -13.48 -12.62
N LEU A 364 -21.17 -13.19 -12.23
CA LEU A 364 -21.98 -14.09 -11.42
C LEU A 364 -22.44 -15.30 -12.25
N ASP A 365 -22.17 -16.48 -11.71
CA ASP A 365 -22.69 -17.76 -12.18
C ASP A 365 -23.53 -18.41 -11.07
N GLY A 366 -24.85 -18.44 -11.25
CA GLY A 366 -25.82 -18.96 -10.26
C GLY A 366 -26.55 -17.89 -9.45
N TYR A 367 -27.01 -18.24 -8.26
CA TYR A 367 -27.84 -17.37 -7.41
C TYR A 367 -27.01 -16.66 -6.33
N GLN A 368 -27.18 -15.34 -6.20
CA GLN A 368 -26.33 -14.45 -5.41
C GLN A 368 -26.79 -14.17 -3.98
N LEU A 369 -27.94 -14.70 -3.56
CA LEU A 369 -28.46 -14.50 -2.21
C LEU A 369 -28.15 -15.70 -1.32
N ILE A 370 -27.72 -15.41 -0.09
CA ILE A 370 -27.57 -16.37 1.00
C ILE A 370 -28.51 -15.99 2.15
N HIS A 371 -29.13 -16.96 2.79
CA HIS A 371 -30.14 -16.76 3.83
C HIS A 371 -29.64 -17.17 5.21
N CYS A 372 -29.97 -16.40 6.24
CA CYS A 372 -29.74 -16.75 7.64
C CYS A 372 -30.80 -17.75 8.11
N LEU A 373 -30.36 -18.95 8.50
CA LEU A 373 -31.21 -20.04 8.94
C LEU A 373 -31.54 -19.91 10.43
N GLN A 374 -32.65 -20.53 10.86
CA GLN A 374 -33.13 -20.47 12.25
C GLN A 374 -32.17 -21.11 13.26
N ASP A 375 -31.23 -21.94 12.81
CA ASP A 375 -30.18 -22.55 13.64
C ASP A 375 -28.96 -21.64 13.86
N GLY A 376 -28.98 -20.41 13.31
CA GLY A 376 -27.88 -19.44 13.40
C GLY A 376 -26.76 -19.67 12.37
N THR A 377 -26.98 -20.56 11.39
CA THR A 377 -26.04 -20.82 10.30
C THR A 377 -26.51 -20.18 8.99
N TRP A 378 -25.59 -20.08 8.02
CA TRP A 378 -25.91 -19.57 6.68
C TRP A 378 -26.22 -20.71 5.70
N GLU A 379 -27.22 -20.48 4.86
CA GLU A 379 -27.45 -21.34 3.69
C GLU A 379 -26.21 -21.36 2.79
N LYS A 380 -25.87 -22.54 2.25
CA LYS A 380 -24.73 -22.69 1.34
C LYS A 380 -24.93 -21.83 0.08
N PRO A 381 -23.92 -21.06 -0.35
CA PRO A 381 -24.00 -20.26 -1.57
C PRO A 381 -24.28 -21.14 -2.80
N LYS A 382 -25.33 -20.79 -3.57
CA LYS A 382 -25.70 -21.46 -4.82
C LYS A 382 -25.11 -20.79 -6.07
N GLY A 383 -24.42 -19.66 -5.89
CA GLY A 383 -23.73 -18.94 -6.96
C GLY A 383 -22.25 -18.76 -6.63
N ARG A 384 -21.48 -18.44 -7.66
CA ARG A 384 -20.04 -18.21 -7.60
C ARG A 384 -19.63 -17.12 -8.58
N CYS A 385 -18.48 -16.51 -8.33
CA CYS A 385 -17.92 -15.49 -9.21
C CYS A 385 -16.83 -16.12 -10.09
N ILE A 386 -17.09 -16.21 -11.39
CA ILE A 386 -16.19 -16.80 -12.37
C ILE A 386 -15.70 -15.72 -13.35
N LYS A 387 -14.46 -15.84 -13.82
CA LYS A 387 -14.05 -15.08 -15.01
C LYS A 387 -14.50 -15.84 -16.25
N LYS A 388 -15.22 -15.18 -17.17
CA LYS A 388 -15.60 -15.79 -18.46
C LYS A 388 -14.48 -15.70 -19.50
N VAL A 389 -13.29 -16.22 -19.16
CA VAL A 389 -12.13 -16.25 -20.04
C VAL A 389 -11.50 -17.65 -20.04
N CYS A 390 -11.01 -18.11 -21.19
CA CYS A 390 -10.15 -19.28 -21.26
C CYS A 390 -8.73 -18.90 -20.83
N ALA A 391 -8.11 -19.72 -19.99
CA ALA A 391 -6.69 -19.58 -19.69
C ALA A 391 -5.82 -20.05 -20.87
N LYS A 392 -4.63 -19.46 -21.02
CA LYS A 392 -3.62 -19.93 -21.97
C LYS A 392 -3.32 -21.42 -21.72
N PRO A 393 -3.43 -22.30 -22.73
CA PRO A 393 -3.16 -23.71 -22.54
C PRO A 393 -1.66 -23.96 -22.41
N THR A 394 -1.29 -24.99 -21.64
CA THR A 394 0.09 -25.46 -21.53
C THR A 394 0.43 -26.28 -22.78
N VAL A 395 1.51 -25.91 -23.47
CA VAL A 395 2.02 -26.62 -24.66
C VAL A 395 3.46 -27.11 -24.42
N PRO A 396 3.90 -28.21 -25.05
CA PRO A 396 5.25 -28.75 -24.86
C PRO A 396 6.37 -27.81 -25.33
N ASP A 397 7.57 -28.02 -24.79
CA ASP A 397 8.78 -27.30 -25.18
C ASP A 397 9.04 -27.48 -26.70
N GLY A 398 9.28 -26.37 -27.41
CA GLY A 398 9.40 -26.36 -28.88
C GLY A 398 8.15 -25.85 -29.62
N MET A 399 7.06 -25.54 -28.91
CA MET A 399 5.86 -24.90 -29.45
C MET A 399 5.62 -23.50 -28.90
N THR A 400 4.92 -22.69 -29.67
CA THR A 400 4.48 -21.33 -29.34
C THR A 400 3.01 -21.15 -29.67
N ILE A 401 2.34 -20.28 -28.91
CA ILE A 401 0.91 -19.98 -29.06
C ILE A 401 0.77 -18.55 -29.55
N TYR A 402 -0.02 -18.36 -30.61
CA TYR A 402 -0.33 -17.04 -31.16
C TYR A 402 -1.84 -16.79 -31.12
N PRO A 403 -2.30 -15.61 -30.65
CA PRO A 403 -1.52 -14.55 -30.03
C PRO A 403 -1.08 -14.92 -28.60
N ASP A 404 0.10 -14.44 -28.18
CA ASP A 404 0.62 -14.70 -26.82
C ASP A 404 -0.09 -13.84 -25.77
N LYS A 405 -1.18 -14.36 -25.23
CA LYS A 405 -1.98 -13.75 -24.15
C LYS A 405 -2.21 -14.77 -23.04
N MET A 406 -2.36 -14.31 -21.80
CA MET A 406 -2.62 -15.18 -20.65
C MET A 406 -4.11 -15.55 -20.51
N GLU A 407 -5.02 -14.70 -21.01
CA GLU A 407 -6.46 -14.84 -20.92
C GLU A 407 -7.10 -14.57 -22.30
N PHE A 408 -8.10 -15.38 -22.69
CA PHE A 408 -8.78 -15.30 -23.98
C PHE A 408 -10.31 -15.23 -23.79
N GLN A 409 -10.96 -14.32 -24.50
CA GLN A 409 -12.42 -14.19 -24.47
C GLN A 409 -13.08 -15.36 -25.21
N VAL A 410 -14.29 -15.74 -24.83
CA VAL A 410 -15.08 -16.76 -25.52
C VAL A 410 -15.23 -16.41 -27.00
N GLY A 411 -14.91 -17.35 -27.89
CA GLY A 411 -14.87 -17.17 -29.34
C GLY A 411 -13.53 -16.68 -29.90
N SER A 412 -12.52 -16.43 -29.05
CA SER A 412 -11.17 -16.14 -29.52
C SER A 412 -10.48 -17.41 -30.02
N ASP A 413 -9.75 -17.30 -31.13
CA ASP A 413 -8.94 -18.38 -31.67
C ASP A 413 -7.47 -18.25 -31.25
N ILE A 414 -6.83 -19.39 -31.01
CA ILE A 414 -5.38 -19.52 -30.86
C ILE A 414 -4.81 -20.42 -31.95
N MET A 415 -3.59 -20.12 -32.35
CA MET A 415 -2.81 -20.92 -33.29
C MET A 415 -1.59 -21.49 -32.58
N LEU A 416 -1.41 -22.81 -32.66
CA LEU A 416 -0.21 -23.50 -32.21
C LEU A 416 0.80 -23.55 -33.35
N ALA A 417 2.04 -23.12 -33.09
CA ALA A 417 3.12 -23.11 -34.06
C ALA A 417 4.40 -23.72 -33.45
N CYS A 418 5.17 -24.45 -34.26
CA CYS A 418 6.47 -24.97 -33.86
C CYS A 418 7.55 -23.89 -34.00
N ILE A 419 8.51 -23.87 -33.08
CA ILE A 419 9.60 -22.88 -33.06
C ILE A 419 10.60 -23.13 -34.20
N GLU A 420 10.86 -24.39 -34.52
CA GLU A 420 11.78 -24.76 -35.58
C GLU A 420 11.15 -24.57 -36.97
N SER A 421 11.91 -23.96 -37.88
CA SER A 421 11.47 -23.68 -39.24
C SER A 421 11.26 -24.98 -40.02
N GLY A 422 10.08 -25.15 -40.65
CA GLY A 422 9.74 -26.35 -41.42
C GLY A 422 9.11 -27.49 -40.59
N MET A 423 8.67 -27.21 -39.37
CA MET A 423 7.90 -28.15 -38.55
C MET A 423 6.46 -27.66 -38.35
N SER A 424 5.52 -28.60 -38.32
CA SER A 424 4.10 -28.34 -38.03
C SER A 424 3.63 -29.15 -36.81
N PRO A 425 2.60 -28.71 -36.08
CA PRO A 425 2.01 -29.52 -35.02
C PRO A 425 1.43 -30.82 -35.57
N SER A 426 1.56 -31.92 -34.82
CA SER A 426 0.99 -33.22 -35.20
C SER A 426 -0.54 -33.17 -35.33
N GLY A 427 -1.20 -32.43 -34.43
CA GLY A 427 -2.65 -32.23 -34.38
C GLY A 427 -3.15 -30.98 -35.14
N ARG A 428 -4.35 -30.51 -34.78
CA ARG A 428 -4.90 -29.26 -35.35
C ARG A 428 -4.05 -28.07 -34.93
N GLN A 429 -3.97 -27.07 -35.81
CA GLN A 429 -3.22 -25.84 -35.58
C GLN A 429 -4.07 -24.76 -34.90
N TYR A 430 -5.39 -24.73 -35.14
CA TYR A 430 -6.30 -23.71 -34.62
C TYR A 430 -7.26 -24.29 -33.60
N TYR A 431 -7.46 -23.56 -32.49
CA TYR A 431 -8.38 -23.91 -31.41
C TYR A 431 -9.17 -22.68 -30.97
N THR A 432 -10.46 -22.86 -30.69
CA THR A 432 -11.35 -21.76 -30.31
C THR A 432 -11.70 -21.87 -28.82
N CYS A 433 -11.71 -20.75 -28.10
CA CYS A 433 -12.19 -20.71 -26.71
C CYS A 433 -13.72 -20.93 -26.69
N GLY A 434 -14.15 -22.11 -26.25
CA GLY A 434 -15.55 -22.50 -26.18
C GLY A 434 -16.34 -21.77 -25.09
N LYS A 435 -17.67 -21.84 -25.17
CA LYS A 435 -18.58 -21.22 -24.17
C LYS A 435 -18.43 -21.82 -22.77
N SER A 436 -17.95 -23.06 -22.68
CA SER A 436 -17.67 -23.77 -21.43
C SER A 436 -16.32 -23.41 -20.82
N LEU A 437 -15.62 -22.40 -21.36
CA LEU A 437 -14.27 -21.97 -20.96
C LEU A 437 -13.19 -23.05 -21.18
N VAL A 438 -13.41 -23.93 -22.16
CA VAL A 438 -12.50 -24.99 -22.59
C VAL A 438 -12.16 -24.78 -24.06
N TRP A 439 -10.93 -25.10 -24.46
CA TRP A 439 -10.51 -25.05 -25.85
C TRP A 439 -11.19 -26.15 -26.67
N GLU A 440 -11.79 -25.74 -27.79
CA GLU A 440 -12.57 -26.61 -28.67
C GLU A 440 -11.95 -26.62 -30.09
N PRO A 441 -11.65 -27.81 -30.64
CA PRO A 441 -11.66 -29.12 -29.98
C PRO A 441 -10.60 -29.22 -28.85
N SER A 442 -10.72 -30.18 -27.94
CA SER A 442 -9.73 -30.32 -26.85
C SER A 442 -8.32 -30.56 -27.39
N ILE A 443 -7.33 -29.81 -26.89
CA ILE A 443 -5.93 -29.95 -27.28
C ILE A 443 -5.41 -31.33 -26.82
N PRO A 444 -4.93 -32.20 -27.72
CA PRO A 444 -4.40 -33.51 -27.35
C PRO A 444 -3.14 -33.41 -26.46
N GLN A 445 -3.01 -34.29 -25.47
CA GLN A 445 -1.85 -34.29 -24.56
C GLN A 445 -0.54 -34.75 -25.24
N ASP A 446 -0.65 -35.47 -26.35
CA ASP A 446 0.44 -36.03 -27.16
C ASP A 446 0.86 -35.14 -28.33
N ILE A 447 0.46 -33.86 -28.32
CA ILE A 447 0.80 -32.91 -29.38
C ILE A 447 2.31 -32.68 -29.44
N HIS A 448 2.92 -32.90 -30.60
CA HIS A 448 4.35 -32.72 -30.82
C HIS A 448 4.61 -32.11 -32.20
N CYS A 449 5.79 -31.54 -32.40
CA CYS A 449 6.20 -31.00 -33.69
C CYS A 449 6.65 -32.14 -34.61
N LYS A 450 6.03 -32.24 -35.78
CA LYS A 450 6.47 -33.13 -36.85
C LYS A 450 7.22 -32.31 -37.90
N ILE A 451 8.30 -32.87 -38.43
CA ILE A 451 9.00 -32.31 -39.58
C ILE A 451 8.06 -32.44 -40.78
N ASP A 452 7.74 -31.31 -41.42
CA ASP A 452 7.15 -31.35 -42.74
C ASP A 452 8.27 -31.86 -43.66
N LYS A 453 8.26 -33.16 -44.00
CA LYS A 453 9.22 -33.69 -44.98
C LYS A 453 9.04 -32.86 -46.27
N PRO A 454 10.02 -32.01 -46.65
CA PRO A 454 9.95 -31.35 -47.92
C PRO A 454 10.16 -32.46 -48.95
N PHE A 455 9.18 -32.70 -49.81
CA PHE A 455 9.43 -33.44 -51.04
C PHE A 455 10.41 -32.59 -51.87
N VAL A 456 11.68 -32.97 -51.86
CA VAL A 456 12.68 -32.43 -52.77
C VAL A 456 12.70 -33.36 -53.98
N PRO A 457 12.26 -32.93 -55.17
CA PRO A 457 12.37 -33.73 -56.38
C PRO A 457 13.85 -33.93 -56.70
N ASP A 458 14.24 -35.18 -56.93
CA ASP A 458 15.54 -35.52 -57.49
C ASP A 458 15.62 -34.97 -58.93
N SER A 459 16.71 -34.25 -59.26
CA SER A 459 16.81 -33.35 -60.42
C SER A 459 16.94 -34.04 -61.79
N SER A 460 16.65 -35.34 -61.87
CA SER A 460 16.88 -36.20 -63.03
C SER A 460 15.60 -36.76 -63.68
N CYS A 461 14.43 -36.70 -63.03
CA CYS A 461 13.15 -37.17 -63.57
C CYS A 461 12.12 -36.04 -63.72
N LYS A 462 11.15 -36.19 -64.64
CA LYS A 462 10.10 -35.19 -64.84
C LYS A 462 9.12 -35.20 -63.66
N LEU A 463 8.44 -34.07 -63.42
CA LEU A 463 7.39 -33.97 -62.39
C LEU A 463 6.28 -35.01 -62.63
N GLY A 464 6.06 -35.89 -61.65
CA GLY A 464 5.13 -37.02 -61.73
C GLY A 464 5.80 -38.39 -61.99
N GLU A 465 7.11 -38.39 -62.24
CA GLU A 465 7.94 -39.59 -62.38
C GLU A 465 8.82 -39.80 -61.14
N MET A 466 9.19 -41.06 -60.89
CA MET A 466 10.08 -41.48 -59.83
C MET A 466 11.14 -42.44 -60.40
N HIS A 467 12.34 -42.41 -59.82
CA HIS A 467 13.43 -43.28 -60.23
C HIS A 467 13.27 -44.68 -59.62
N ASP A 468 13.12 -45.71 -60.45
CA ASP A 468 13.04 -47.13 -60.04
C ASP A 468 14.40 -47.83 -60.25
N GLY A 469 15.44 -47.23 -59.67
CA GLY A 469 16.81 -47.75 -59.70
C GLY A 469 17.62 -47.53 -60.99
N THR A 470 17.01 -47.44 -62.18
CA THR A 470 17.74 -47.13 -63.45
C THR A 470 16.94 -46.34 -64.49
N LYS A 471 15.64 -46.13 -64.29
CA LYS A 471 14.74 -45.43 -65.22
C LYS A 471 13.71 -44.61 -64.46
N CYS A 472 13.27 -43.50 -65.05
CA CYS A 472 12.13 -42.73 -64.55
C CYS A 472 10.84 -43.44 -64.97
N VAL A 473 9.97 -43.74 -64.01
CA VAL A 473 8.66 -44.36 -64.20
C VAL A 473 7.59 -43.54 -63.47
N CYS A 474 6.38 -43.50 -64.01
CA CYS A 474 5.27 -42.75 -63.41
C CYS A 474 4.98 -43.20 -61.98
N MET A 475 4.81 -42.22 -61.08
CA MET A 475 4.44 -42.46 -59.68
C MET A 475 3.10 -43.20 -59.60
N SER A 476 2.95 -44.17 -58.69
CA SER A 476 1.67 -44.87 -58.54
C SER A 476 0.59 -43.94 -57.99
N LYS A 477 -0.63 -44.05 -58.54
CA LYS A 477 -1.80 -43.21 -58.15
C LYS A 477 -2.11 -43.27 -56.65
N GLU A 478 -1.85 -44.42 -56.03
CA GLU A 478 -2.09 -44.67 -54.60
C GLU A 478 -1.08 -43.97 -53.68
N ARG A 479 0.14 -43.68 -54.17
CA ARG A 479 1.21 -43.08 -53.34
C ARG A 479 0.98 -41.59 -53.06
N CYS A 480 0.13 -40.93 -53.85
CA CYS A 480 -0.22 -39.52 -53.71
C CYS A 480 -1.61 -39.26 -53.10
N ARG A 481 -2.33 -40.32 -52.69
CA ARG A 481 -3.75 -40.23 -52.32
C ARG A 481 -3.90 -39.75 -50.86
N TYR A 482 -4.40 -38.52 -50.71
CA TYR A 482 -4.99 -38.00 -49.47
C TYR A 482 -6.48 -37.85 -49.76
N GLU A 483 -7.35 -38.49 -48.99
CA GLU A 483 -8.80 -38.37 -49.18
C GLU A 483 -9.26 -36.95 -48.84
N CYS A 484 -9.77 -36.23 -49.84
CA CYS A 484 -10.57 -35.03 -49.67
C CYS A 484 -11.89 -35.27 -50.40
N ASP A 485 -12.91 -35.66 -49.64
CA ASP A 485 -14.28 -35.76 -50.12
C ASP A 485 -14.85 -34.33 -50.27
N THR A 486 -14.83 -33.83 -51.50
CA THR A 486 -15.86 -33.02 -52.18
C THR A 486 -15.23 -32.23 -53.34
N ALA A 487 -15.77 -32.44 -54.54
CA ALA A 487 -15.54 -31.74 -55.82
C ALA A 487 -14.23 -30.94 -56.02
N ILE A 488 -13.29 -31.55 -56.77
CA ILE A 488 -12.19 -30.91 -57.54
C ILE A 488 -11.13 -30.15 -56.71
N MET A 489 -10.61 -30.77 -55.66
CA MET A 489 -9.27 -30.43 -55.17
C MET A 489 -8.39 -31.68 -55.16
N ILE A 490 -7.44 -31.75 -56.09
CA ILE A 490 -6.48 -32.84 -56.20
C ILE A 490 -5.13 -32.34 -55.67
N SER A 491 -4.44 -33.16 -54.87
CA SER A 491 -3.09 -32.82 -54.41
C SER A 491 -2.15 -32.66 -55.61
N LEU A 492 -1.14 -31.77 -55.50
CA LEU A 492 -0.17 -31.56 -56.59
C LEU A 492 0.55 -32.86 -57.00
N CYS A 493 0.77 -33.76 -56.02
CA CYS A 493 1.32 -35.10 -56.25
C CYS A 493 0.39 -35.94 -57.12
N ALA A 494 -0.90 -36.00 -56.78
CA ALA A 494 -1.88 -36.78 -57.53
C ALA A 494 -2.10 -36.21 -58.93
N PHE A 495 -2.16 -34.88 -59.08
CA PHE A 495 -2.25 -34.21 -60.39
C PHE A 495 -1.09 -34.59 -61.32
N CYS A 496 0.15 -34.56 -60.82
CA CYS A 496 1.34 -34.92 -61.61
C CYS A 496 1.41 -36.43 -61.91
N ALA A 497 1.00 -37.29 -60.97
CA ALA A 497 0.96 -38.73 -61.16
C ALA A 497 -0.09 -39.14 -62.23
N ASP A 498 -1.32 -38.60 -62.12
CA ASP A 498 -2.41 -38.89 -63.05
C ASP A 498 -2.07 -38.42 -64.48
N ARG A 499 -1.45 -37.24 -64.62
CA ARG A 499 -0.98 -36.75 -65.93
C ARG A 499 0.11 -37.63 -66.54
N CYS A 500 0.98 -38.23 -65.72
CA CYS A 500 2.00 -39.18 -66.18
C CYS A 500 1.36 -40.49 -66.71
N HIS A 501 0.27 -40.94 -66.07
CA HIS A 501 -0.50 -42.11 -66.52
C HIS A 501 -1.44 -41.83 -67.71
N GLY A 502 -1.46 -40.59 -68.23
CA GLY A 502 -2.23 -40.20 -69.41
C GLY A 502 -3.64 -39.70 -69.13
N ASP A 503 -3.99 -39.38 -67.88
CA ASP A 503 -5.29 -38.78 -67.56
C ASP A 503 -5.37 -37.35 -68.10
N ARG A 504 -6.51 -37.01 -68.72
CA ARG A 504 -6.76 -35.69 -69.31
C ARG A 504 -7.10 -34.66 -68.23
N LEU A 505 -6.08 -34.11 -67.58
CA LEU A 505 -6.21 -33.10 -66.54
C LEU A 505 -5.63 -31.75 -67.01
N TYR A 506 -6.41 -30.68 -66.84
CA TYR A 506 -6.00 -29.31 -67.15
C TYR A 506 -5.68 -28.55 -65.86
N PHE A 507 -4.53 -27.86 -65.85
CA PHE A 507 -4.13 -27.05 -64.71
C PHE A 507 -4.97 -25.76 -64.65
N MET A 508 -5.55 -25.45 -63.49
CA MET A 508 -6.31 -24.21 -63.27
C MET A 508 -5.54 -23.18 -62.44
N ASN A 509 -5.21 -23.51 -61.18
CA ASN A 509 -4.50 -22.62 -60.27
C ASN A 509 -3.89 -23.39 -59.09
N ASN A 510 -2.85 -22.83 -58.47
CA ASN A 510 -2.36 -23.30 -57.17
C ASN A 510 -3.26 -22.78 -56.04
N GLY A 511 -3.52 -23.63 -55.03
CA GLY A 511 -4.29 -23.29 -53.83
C GLY A 511 -5.77 -23.67 -53.92
N LEU A 512 -6.59 -23.14 -53.00
CA LEU A 512 -8.05 -23.35 -53.01
C LEU A 512 -8.64 -22.89 -54.35
N CYS A 513 -9.59 -23.66 -54.91
CA CYS A 513 -10.34 -23.24 -56.08
C CYS A 513 -11.01 -21.88 -55.78
N LYS A 514 -10.59 -20.83 -56.48
CA LYS A 514 -11.22 -19.53 -56.34
C LYS A 514 -12.60 -19.61 -57.00
N THR A 515 -13.64 -19.23 -56.27
CA THR A 515 -15.05 -19.29 -56.73
C THR A 515 -15.46 -18.06 -57.54
N ASP A 516 -14.51 -17.22 -57.96
CA ASP A 516 -14.82 -16.06 -58.77
C ASP A 516 -15.29 -16.47 -60.16
N ALA A 517 -16.49 -16.03 -60.55
CA ALA A 517 -17.16 -16.46 -61.78
C ALA A 517 -16.30 -16.23 -63.04
N GLY A 518 -15.43 -15.22 -63.04
CA GLY A 518 -14.54 -14.90 -64.17
C GLY A 518 -13.35 -15.85 -64.34
N SER A 519 -12.74 -16.36 -63.26
CA SER A 519 -11.64 -17.34 -63.37
C SER A 519 -12.15 -18.70 -63.83
N LEU A 520 -13.34 -19.09 -63.37
CA LEU A 520 -14.00 -20.34 -63.75
C LEU A 520 -14.49 -20.32 -65.21
N ASP A 521 -15.00 -19.17 -65.70
CA ASP A 521 -15.39 -18.98 -67.11
C ASP A 521 -14.17 -19.11 -68.03
N TRP A 522 -13.06 -18.46 -67.68
CA TRP A 522 -11.80 -18.58 -68.42
C TRP A 522 -11.28 -20.02 -68.41
N ALA A 523 -11.25 -20.70 -67.26
CA ALA A 523 -10.74 -22.07 -67.16
C ALA A 523 -11.56 -23.05 -68.02
N LYS A 524 -12.88 -22.93 -68.02
CA LYS A 524 -13.77 -23.74 -68.89
C LYS A 524 -13.53 -23.46 -70.37
N PHE A 525 -13.42 -22.19 -70.74
CA PHE A 525 -13.13 -21.79 -72.11
C PHE A 525 -11.78 -22.36 -72.57
N ARG A 526 -10.71 -22.13 -71.78
CA ARG A 526 -9.34 -22.60 -72.05
C ARG A 526 -9.27 -24.12 -72.22
N ALA A 527 -9.96 -24.88 -71.36
CA ALA A 527 -10.04 -26.33 -71.49
C ALA A 527 -10.75 -26.77 -72.78
N ASN A 528 -11.87 -26.12 -73.14
CA ASN A 528 -12.64 -26.48 -74.33
C ASN A 528 -11.85 -26.28 -75.64
N VAL A 529 -11.08 -25.20 -75.75
CA VAL A 529 -10.32 -24.88 -76.98
C VAL A 529 -8.92 -25.48 -77.00
N SER A 530 -8.47 -26.09 -75.89
CA SER A 530 -7.12 -26.66 -75.76
C SER A 530 -6.80 -27.74 -76.81
N GLU A 531 -7.75 -28.63 -77.11
CA GLU A 531 -7.58 -29.72 -78.09
C GLU A 531 -7.51 -29.20 -79.53
N GLN A 532 -8.06 -28.02 -79.80
CA GLN A 532 -8.04 -27.38 -81.11
C GLN A 532 -6.72 -26.64 -81.37
N SER A 533 -5.92 -26.40 -80.32
CA SER A 533 -4.64 -25.72 -80.41
C SER A 533 -3.61 -26.56 -81.16
N SER A 534 -2.99 -25.95 -82.17
CA SER A 534 -1.87 -26.56 -82.91
C SER A 534 -0.56 -26.59 -82.12
N VAL A 535 -0.48 -25.85 -81.01
CA VAL A 535 0.68 -25.72 -80.13
C VAL A 535 0.29 -26.16 -78.72
N GLN A 536 1.05 -27.08 -78.13
CA GLN A 536 0.88 -27.54 -76.74
C GLN A 536 2.26 -27.66 -76.10
N GLU A 537 2.76 -26.56 -75.54
CA GLU A 537 4.11 -26.47 -74.97
C GLU A 537 4.09 -26.65 -73.45
N PRO A 538 4.89 -27.57 -72.87
CA PRO A 538 4.90 -27.79 -71.43
C PRO A 538 5.58 -26.62 -70.69
N CYS A 539 4.89 -26.03 -69.71
CA CYS A 539 5.35 -24.89 -68.92
C CYS A 539 5.15 -25.14 -67.42
N GLY A 540 6.16 -25.71 -66.75
CA GLY A 540 6.05 -26.08 -65.34
C GLY A 540 4.99 -27.16 -65.11
N LEU A 541 3.94 -26.81 -64.36
CA LEU A 541 2.78 -27.66 -64.08
C LEU A 541 1.66 -27.51 -65.12
N ASP A 542 1.75 -26.51 -65.99
CA ASP A 542 0.74 -26.14 -66.97
C ASP A 542 1.21 -26.45 -68.41
N THR A 543 0.30 -26.35 -69.37
CA THR A 543 0.59 -26.47 -70.81
C THR A 543 0.15 -25.18 -71.49
N CYS A 544 1.08 -24.48 -72.12
CA CYS A 544 0.78 -23.26 -72.85
C CYS A 544 0.35 -23.57 -74.27
N TYR A 545 -0.69 -22.90 -74.73
CA TYR A 545 -1.28 -23.09 -76.06
C TYR A 545 -0.84 -22.00 -77.04
N GLU A 546 -1.32 -22.03 -78.30
CA GLU A 546 -0.87 -21.10 -79.34
C GLU A 546 -1.05 -19.61 -78.98
N TRP A 547 -2.02 -19.29 -78.10
CA TRP A 547 -2.32 -17.96 -77.56
C TRP A 547 -1.58 -17.60 -76.25
N GLU A 548 -0.67 -18.43 -75.76
CA GLU A 548 0.08 -18.24 -74.51
C GLU A 548 1.60 -18.34 -74.73
N THR A 549 2.38 -17.77 -73.81
CA THR A 549 3.83 -17.95 -73.72
C THR A 549 4.22 -18.40 -72.32
N CYS A 550 5.18 -19.32 -72.23
CA CYS A 550 5.73 -19.75 -70.96
C CYS A 550 6.69 -18.70 -70.39
N SER A 551 6.39 -18.15 -69.22
CA SER A 551 7.26 -17.17 -68.56
C SER A 551 8.41 -17.82 -67.80
N VAL A 552 9.39 -17.00 -67.38
CA VAL A 552 10.57 -17.45 -66.61
C VAL A 552 10.17 -18.10 -65.27
N SER A 553 9.02 -17.71 -64.70
CA SER A 553 8.44 -18.31 -63.50
C SER A 553 7.69 -19.62 -63.74
N LYS A 554 7.77 -20.20 -64.94
CA LYS A 554 7.07 -21.44 -65.35
C LYS A 554 5.55 -21.34 -65.22
N THR A 555 4.99 -20.20 -65.63
CA THR A 555 3.54 -19.93 -65.70
C THR A 555 3.16 -19.49 -67.11
N CYS A 556 2.00 -19.92 -67.61
CA CYS A 556 1.50 -19.48 -68.92
C CYS A 556 0.94 -18.07 -68.83
N GLU A 557 1.48 -17.17 -69.64
CA GLU A 557 1.02 -15.78 -69.77
C GLU A 557 0.33 -15.59 -71.12
N CYS A 558 -0.75 -14.80 -71.13
CA CYS A 558 -1.51 -14.50 -72.34
C CYS A 558 -0.66 -13.72 -73.34
N LYS A 559 -0.60 -14.17 -74.60
CA LYS A 559 -0.06 -13.34 -75.68
C LYS A 559 -0.95 -12.13 -75.92
N ILE A 560 -0.35 -11.05 -76.38
CA ILE A 560 -1.10 -9.92 -76.93
C ILE A 560 -1.65 -10.39 -78.29
N PRO A 561 -2.91 -10.09 -78.66
CA PRO A 561 -3.46 -10.57 -79.94
C PRO A 561 -2.58 -10.26 -81.17
N ARG A 562 -1.80 -9.17 -81.15
CA ARG A 562 -0.87 -8.82 -82.25
C ARG A 562 0.31 -9.80 -82.42
N GLU A 563 0.62 -10.58 -81.40
CA GLU A 563 1.69 -11.58 -81.39
C GLU A 563 1.24 -12.92 -81.97
N CYS A 564 -0.06 -13.09 -82.24
CA CYS A 564 -0.61 -14.24 -82.94
C CYS A 564 -0.30 -14.18 -84.44
N SER A 565 0.17 -15.30 -85.00
CA SER A 565 0.31 -15.44 -86.45
C SER A 565 -1.05 -15.28 -87.12
N LYS A 566 -1.07 -14.68 -88.32
CA LYS A 566 -2.29 -14.58 -89.15
C LYS A 566 -2.62 -15.87 -89.88
N ASP A 567 -1.65 -16.78 -89.99
CA ASP A 567 -1.82 -18.07 -90.63
C ASP A 567 -2.46 -19.05 -89.64
N GLY A 568 -3.77 -19.26 -89.77
CA GLY A 568 -4.53 -20.22 -88.96
C GLY A 568 -5.53 -20.98 -89.81
N LYS A 569 -5.56 -22.31 -89.68
CA LYS A 569 -6.49 -23.17 -90.44
C LYS A 569 -7.95 -23.06 -89.95
N GLN A 570 -8.14 -22.71 -88.68
CA GLN A 570 -9.45 -22.52 -88.06
C GLN A 570 -9.74 -21.04 -87.87
N MET A 571 -10.83 -20.58 -88.46
CA MET A 571 -11.30 -19.19 -88.41
C MET A 571 -12.62 -19.13 -87.64
N TYR A 572 -12.83 -18.03 -86.92
CA TYR A 572 -14.01 -17.76 -86.10
C TYR A 572 -14.55 -16.38 -86.45
N CYS A 573 -15.87 -16.27 -86.62
CA CYS A 573 -16.53 -14.99 -86.84
C CYS A 573 -16.94 -14.38 -85.49
N LEU A 574 -16.28 -13.29 -85.12
CA LEU A 574 -16.45 -12.67 -83.81
C LEU A 574 -17.00 -11.25 -83.95
N LYS A 575 -17.98 -10.90 -83.11
CA LYS A 575 -18.45 -9.53 -82.91
C LYS A 575 -17.78 -8.94 -81.68
N ILE A 576 -16.91 -7.95 -81.87
CA ILE A 576 -16.19 -7.30 -80.76
C ILE A 576 -17.15 -6.33 -80.07
N VAL A 577 -17.48 -6.55 -78.79
CA VAL A 577 -18.54 -5.81 -78.08
C VAL A 577 -18.25 -4.30 -78.04
N ARG A 578 -16.99 -3.94 -77.78
CA ARG A 578 -16.57 -2.53 -77.62
C ARG A 578 -16.61 -1.71 -78.91
N THR A 579 -16.34 -2.33 -80.07
CA THR A 579 -16.30 -1.63 -81.37
C THR A 579 -17.50 -1.97 -82.26
N GLN A 580 -18.35 -2.91 -81.84
CA GLN A 580 -19.47 -3.47 -82.61
C GLN A 580 -19.08 -4.02 -84.00
N SER A 581 -17.78 -4.18 -84.29
CA SER A 581 -17.28 -4.65 -85.57
C SER A 581 -17.21 -6.17 -85.60
N THR A 582 -17.60 -6.77 -86.73
CA THR A 582 -17.46 -8.20 -87.02
C THR A 582 -16.14 -8.48 -87.72
N ARG A 583 -15.37 -9.46 -87.23
CA ARG A 583 -14.07 -9.83 -87.80
C ARG A 583 -13.88 -11.34 -87.82
N SER A 584 -13.28 -11.84 -88.90
CA SER A 584 -12.78 -13.21 -89.01
C SER A 584 -11.41 -13.30 -88.36
N LEU A 585 -11.30 -14.03 -87.24
CA LEU A 585 -10.07 -14.19 -86.46
C LEU A 585 -9.77 -15.67 -86.25
N ASN A 586 -8.49 -16.04 -86.19
CA ASN A 586 -8.12 -17.43 -85.93
C ASN A 586 -8.17 -17.78 -84.43
N LEU A 587 -7.91 -19.06 -84.11
CA LEU A 587 -7.93 -19.57 -82.74
C LEU A 587 -7.02 -18.79 -81.80
N CYS A 588 -5.75 -18.57 -82.17
CA CYS A 588 -4.81 -17.76 -81.39
C CYS A 588 -5.38 -16.37 -81.06
N PHE A 589 -5.90 -15.64 -82.04
CA PHE A 589 -6.48 -14.32 -81.83
C PHE A 589 -7.70 -14.36 -80.90
N MET A 590 -8.62 -15.30 -81.11
CA MET A 590 -9.83 -15.45 -80.28
C MET A 590 -9.48 -15.74 -78.83
N ALA A 591 -8.60 -16.71 -78.60
CA ALA A 591 -8.23 -17.14 -77.27
C ALA A 591 -7.33 -16.11 -76.55
N ALA A 592 -6.42 -15.43 -77.25
CA ALA A 592 -5.61 -14.34 -76.70
C ALA A 592 -6.47 -13.14 -76.24
N MET A 593 -7.53 -12.81 -77.01
CA MET A 593 -8.51 -11.79 -76.61
C MET A 593 -9.24 -12.19 -75.33
N LYS A 594 -9.73 -13.43 -75.24
CA LYS A 594 -10.46 -13.92 -74.04
C LYS A 594 -9.53 -13.98 -72.81
N CYS A 595 -8.29 -14.46 -72.99
CA CYS A 595 -7.24 -14.52 -71.96
C CYS A 595 -6.93 -13.12 -71.40
N SER A 596 -6.85 -12.12 -72.29
CA SER A 596 -6.65 -10.70 -71.94
C SER A 596 -7.92 -9.98 -71.45
N LYS A 597 -9.00 -10.71 -71.14
CA LYS A 597 -10.30 -10.20 -70.68
C LYS A 597 -10.99 -9.22 -71.64
N MET A 598 -10.79 -9.36 -72.95
CA MET A 598 -11.53 -8.61 -73.96
C MET A 598 -12.88 -9.29 -74.23
N GLU A 599 -13.96 -8.50 -74.22
CA GLU A 599 -15.32 -9.01 -74.45
C GLU A 599 -15.65 -9.09 -75.95
N PHE A 600 -16.09 -10.27 -76.39
CA PHE A 600 -16.56 -10.53 -77.74
C PHE A 600 -17.67 -11.58 -77.72
N GLU A 601 -18.46 -11.61 -78.77
CA GLU A 601 -19.52 -12.59 -79.01
C GLU A 601 -19.12 -13.46 -80.21
N LEU A 602 -19.09 -14.78 -80.02
CA LEU A 602 -18.86 -15.75 -81.10
C LEU A 602 -20.15 -15.93 -81.89
N LEU A 603 -20.18 -15.51 -83.15
CA LEU A 603 -21.35 -15.64 -84.00
C LEU A 603 -21.46 -17.06 -84.58
N HIS A 604 -20.37 -17.56 -85.17
CA HIS A 604 -20.25 -18.93 -85.66
C HIS A 604 -18.78 -19.29 -85.92
N GLU A 605 -18.50 -20.59 -86.00
CA GLU A 605 -17.23 -21.12 -86.50
C GLU A 605 -17.16 -20.92 -88.03
N GLY A 606 -16.02 -20.51 -88.56
CA GLY A 606 -15.81 -20.11 -89.95
C GLY A 606 -15.63 -18.59 -90.15
N PRO A 607 -15.22 -18.16 -91.35
CA PRO A 607 -15.04 -16.73 -91.66
C PRO A 607 -16.38 -15.99 -91.66
N CYS A 608 -16.41 -14.76 -91.17
CA CYS A 608 -17.58 -13.89 -91.32
C CYS A 608 -17.92 -13.73 -92.80
N ALA A 609 -19.22 -13.78 -93.13
CA ALA A 609 -19.70 -13.38 -94.44
C ALA A 609 -19.20 -11.96 -94.74
N SER A 610 -18.58 -11.76 -95.91
CA SER A 610 -18.23 -10.41 -96.35
C SER A 610 -19.51 -9.59 -96.49
N SER A 611 -19.63 -8.53 -95.70
CA SER A 611 -20.54 -7.42 -95.99
C SER A 611 -19.99 -6.61 -97.15
#